data_AF-A0A350XT69-F1
#
_entry.id   AF-A0A350XT69-F1
#
_cell.length_a   1.000
_cell.length_b   1.000
_cell.length_c   1.000
_cell.angle_alpha   90.00
_cell.angle_beta   90.00
_cell.angle_gamma   90.00
#
_symmetry.space_group_name_H-M   'P 1'
#
loop_
_entity.id
_entity.type
_entity.pdbx_description
1 polymer ?
#
loop_
_entity_poly.entity_id
_entity_poly.type
_entity_poly.pdbx_seq_one_letter_code
_entity_poly.pdbx_strand_id
1 'polypeptide(L)'
;LLVVLALARHLPSEYALLTGFGAGLFQDLLAETPLGLWALVLTAVAFVVLRFRDRLEDEFGYVGPFVLAVTLGGLTLFAVLGTIFGEKTLADAGIIRKIALPAVYNVLLAPAVLRVVPMVLGISRYRDSAFRL
;
A
#
# COMPACT_ATOMS: atom_id res chain seq x y z
N LEU A 1 -0.31 -3.14 -4.17
CA LEU A 1 0.36 -2.35 -3.10
C LEU A 1 1.17 -1.17 -3.64
N LEU A 2 2.22 -1.36 -4.46
CA LEU A 2 3.06 -0.25 -4.93
C LEU A 2 2.30 0.86 -5.67
N VAL A 3 1.33 0.50 -6.50
CA VAL A 3 0.49 1.50 -7.21
C VAL A 3 -0.32 2.33 -6.23
N VAL A 4 -0.92 1.71 -5.21
CA VAL A 4 -1.63 2.42 -4.13
C VAL A 4 -0.68 3.35 -3.37
N LEU A 5 0.56 2.90 -3.11
CA LEU A 5 1.58 3.71 -2.45
C LEU A 5 1.97 4.93 -3.31
N ALA A 6 2.13 4.74 -4.63
CA ALA A 6 2.42 5.81 -5.57
C ALA A 6 1.27 6.83 -5.66
N LEU A 7 0.04 6.34 -5.77
CA LEU A 7 -1.17 7.17 -5.82
C LEU A 7 -1.38 7.95 -4.53
N ALA A 8 -1.22 7.31 -3.36
CA ALA A 8 -1.39 7.96 -2.06
C ALA A 8 -0.36 9.07 -1.79
N ARG A 9 0.81 9.05 -2.45
CA ARG A 9 1.77 10.17 -2.40
C ARG A 9 1.33 11.40 -3.19
N HIS A 10 0.44 11.26 -4.16
CA HIS A 10 0.12 12.34 -5.13
C HIS A 10 -1.34 12.77 -5.11
N LEU A 11 -2.24 11.91 -4.65
CA LEU A 11 -3.67 12.19 -4.57
C LEU A 11 -4.05 12.88 -3.24
N PRO A 12 -5.18 13.62 -3.22
CA PRO A 12 -5.79 14.09 -1.99
C PRO A 12 -6.18 12.91 -1.09
N SER A 13 -6.26 13.14 0.22
CA SER A 13 -6.49 12.10 1.23
C SER A 13 -7.72 11.24 0.94
N GLU A 14 -8.83 11.85 0.53
CA GLU A 14 -10.09 11.16 0.22
C GLU A 14 -9.92 10.18 -0.95
N TYR A 15 -9.36 10.65 -2.07
CA TYR A 15 -9.14 9.81 -3.25
C TYR A 15 -8.07 8.73 -3.02
N ALA A 16 -7.04 9.02 -2.23
CA ALA A 16 -6.04 8.03 -1.87
C ALA A 16 -6.63 6.86 -1.05
N LEU A 17 -7.52 7.15 -0.11
CA LEU A 17 -8.21 6.12 0.67
C LEU A 17 -9.20 5.33 -0.20
N LEU A 18 -9.99 6.02 -1.04
CA LEU A 18 -10.94 5.37 -1.95
C LEU A 18 -10.25 4.46 -2.98
N THR A 19 -9.10 4.88 -3.51
CA THR A 19 -8.31 4.06 -4.43
C THR A 19 -7.69 2.86 -3.73
N GLY A 20 -7.22 3.01 -2.49
CA GLY A 20 -6.75 1.89 -1.65
C GLY A 20 -7.85 0.87 -1.37
N PHE A 21 -9.02 1.34 -0.93
CA PHE A 21 -10.19 0.50 -0.67
C PHE A 21 -10.69 -0.19 -1.95
N GLY A 22 -10.91 0.58 -3.01
CA GLY A 22 -11.43 0.07 -4.28
C GLY A 22 -10.51 -0.94 -4.93
N ALA A 23 -9.20 -0.67 -4.95
CA ALA A 23 -8.21 -1.63 -5.44
C ALA A 23 -8.20 -2.92 -4.61
N GLY A 24 -8.34 -2.80 -3.29
CA GLY A 24 -8.36 -3.96 -2.41
C GLY A 24 -9.64 -4.78 -2.53
N LEU A 25 -10.80 -4.12 -2.70
CA LEU A 25 -12.06 -4.79 -2.97
C LEU A 25 -12.03 -5.53 -4.31
N PHE A 26 -11.45 -4.91 -5.34
CA PHE A 26 -11.23 -5.57 -6.63
C PHE A 26 -10.32 -6.79 -6.49
N GLN A 27 -9.27 -6.68 -5.67
CA GLN A 27 -8.37 -7.78 -5.42
C GLN A 27 -9.06 -8.91 -4.63
N ASP A 28 -9.94 -8.58 -3.68
CA ASP A 28 -10.73 -9.57 -2.95
C ASP A 28 -11.64 -10.35 -3.91
N LEU A 29 -12.28 -9.68 -4.85
CA LEU A 29 -13.12 -10.31 -5.88
C LEU A 29 -12.32 -11.20 -6.84
N LEU A 30 -11.11 -10.79 -7.21
CA LEU A 30 -10.25 -11.55 -8.14
C LEU A 30 -9.54 -12.73 -7.49
N ALA A 31 -9.21 -12.64 -6.20
CA ALA A 31 -8.43 -13.62 -5.49
C ALA A 31 -9.28 -14.67 -4.74
N GLU A 32 -10.61 -14.58 -4.83
CA GLU A 32 -11.56 -15.38 -4.04
C GLU A 32 -11.29 -15.31 -2.52
N THR A 33 -10.66 -14.23 -2.06
CA THR A 33 -10.40 -14.00 -0.63
C THR A 33 -11.65 -13.43 0.06
N PRO A 34 -11.74 -13.50 1.39
CA PRO A 34 -12.84 -12.90 2.13
C PRO A 34 -13.04 -11.42 1.75
N LEU A 35 -14.26 -11.08 1.35
CA LEU A 35 -14.62 -9.71 0.94
C LEU A 35 -14.25 -8.71 2.04
N GLY A 36 -13.37 -7.77 1.71
CA GLY A 36 -12.94 -6.71 2.61
C GLY A 36 -11.56 -6.92 3.21
N LEU A 37 -10.93 -8.08 3.04
CA LEU A 37 -9.63 -8.37 3.63
C LEU A 37 -8.51 -7.55 2.97
N TRP A 38 -8.34 -7.65 1.65
CA TRP A 38 -7.42 -6.78 0.92
C TRP A 38 -7.90 -5.33 0.89
N ALA A 39 -9.23 -5.10 0.87
CA ALA A 39 -9.78 -3.75 0.97
C ALA A 39 -9.28 -3.04 2.24
N LEU A 40 -9.35 -3.69 3.40
CA LEU A 40 -8.89 -3.12 4.67
C LEU A 40 -7.37 -2.94 4.69
N VAL A 41 -6.61 -3.95 4.23
CA VAL A 41 -5.14 -3.90 4.17
C VAL A 41 -4.65 -2.75 3.29
N LEU A 42 -5.16 -2.63 2.06
CA LEU A 42 -4.71 -1.58 1.14
C LEU A 42 -5.18 -0.18 1.58
N THR A 43 -6.35 -0.08 2.23
CA THR A 43 -6.79 1.18 2.84
C THR A 43 -5.88 1.59 3.99
N ALA A 44 -5.52 0.66 4.88
CA ALA A 44 -4.60 0.91 5.98
C ALA A 44 -3.21 1.33 5.46
N VAL A 45 -2.72 0.67 4.41
CA VAL A 45 -1.49 1.07 3.72
C VAL A 45 -1.60 2.49 3.17
N ALA A 46 -2.67 2.82 2.45
CA ALA A 46 -2.88 4.17 1.92
C ALA A 46 -2.91 5.22 3.03
N PHE A 47 -3.57 4.92 4.15
CA PHE A 47 -3.60 5.79 5.34
C PHE A 47 -2.21 6.03 5.93
N VAL A 48 -1.41 4.97 6.11
CA VAL A 48 -0.03 5.10 6.61
C VAL A 48 0.80 5.95 5.65
N VAL A 49 0.67 5.73 4.34
CA VAL A 49 1.38 6.53 3.33
C VAL A 49 1.00 8.01 3.44
N LEU A 50 -0.29 8.34 3.53
CA LEU A 50 -0.75 9.72 3.72
C LEU A 50 -0.17 10.35 5.00
N ARG A 51 -0.10 9.59 6.09
CA ARG A 51 0.39 10.11 7.38
C ARG A 51 1.88 10.43 7.39
N PHE A 52 2.67 9.73 6.56
CA PHE A 52 4.12 9.85 6.48
C PHE A 52 4.62 10.50 5.19
N ARG A 53 3.73 10.90 4.27
CA ARG A 53 4.11 11.45 2.96
C ARG A 53 5.01 12.68 3.07
N ASP A 54 4.74 13.57 4.03
CA ASP A 54 5.51 14.80 4.23
C ASP A 54 6.97 14.47 4.59
N ARG A 55 7.19 13.47 5.46
CA ARG A 55 8.55 13.01 5.83
C ARG A 55 9.31 12.33 4.69
N LEU A 56 8.59 11.77 3.71
CA LEU A 56 9.19 11.12 2.55
C LEU A 56 9.56 12.11 1.44
N GLU A 57 9.08 13.35 1.51
CA GLU A 57 9.45 14.41 0.58
C GLU A 57 10.80 15.03 0.94
N ASP A 58 11.12 15.14 2.23
CA ASP A 58 12.34 15.80 2.71
C ASP A 58 13.61 14.97 2.45
N GLU A 59 13.51 13.63 2.49
CA GLU A 59 14.68 12.76 2.49
C GLU A 59 14.49 11.55 1.56
N PHE A 60 15.08 11.65 0.35
CA PHE A 60 14.99 10.63 -0.71
C PHE A 60 15.50 9.25 -0.26
N GLY A 61 16.41 9.20 0.73
CA GLY A 61 16.97 7.97 1.30
C GLY A 61 15.96 7.13 2.09
N TYR A 62 14.86 7.72 2.59
CA TYR A 62 13.86 6.97 3.38
C TYR A 62 12.82 6.22 2.57
N VAL A 63 12.75 6.43 1.25
CA VAL A 63 11.72 5.77 0.41
C VAL A 63 11.88 4.25 0.44
N GLY A 64 13.11 3.74 0.32
CA GLY A 64 13.40 2.31 0.38
C GLY A 64 12.96 1.65 1.70
N PRO A 65 13.48 2.08 2.87
CA PRO A 65 13.08 1.50 4.15
C PRO A 65 11.59 1.70 4.46
N PHE A 66 10.99 2.81 4.01
CA PHE A 66 9.55 3.03 4.19
C PHE A 66 8.70 2.06 3.39
N VAL A 67 9.01 1.84 2.10
CA VAL A 67 8.30 0.84 1.27
C VAL A 67 8.42 -0.55 1.89
N LEU A 68 9.61 -0.90 2.38
CA LEU A 68 9.84 -2.17 3.06
C LEU A 68 8.95 -2.28 4.31
N ALA A 69 8.96 -1.27 5.18
CA ALA A 69 8.17 -1.25 6.41
C ALA A 69 6.66 -1.34 6.13
N VAL A 70 6.15 -0.56 5.18
CA VAL A 70 4.73 -0.58 4.79
C VAL A 70 4.33 -1.91 4.14
N THR A 71 5.21 -2.50 3.33
CA THR A 71 4.93 -3.81 2.72
C THR A 71 4.87 -4.90 3.76
N LEU A 72 5.85 -4.96 4.67
CA LEU A 72 5.85 -5.93 5.76
C LEU A 72 4.64 -5.72 6.69
N GLY A 73 4.34 -4.47 7.05
CA GLY A 73 3.18 -4.13 7.87
C GLY A 73 1.86 -4.54 7.21
N GLY A 74 1.69 -4.25 5.92
CA GLY A 74 0.49 -4.64 5.15
C GLY A 74 0.34 -6.16 5.03
N LEU A 75 1.41 -6.90 4.76
CA LEU A 75 1.38 -8.36 4.67
C LEU A 75 1.17 -9.02 6.05
N THR A 76 1.71 -8.43 7.10
CA THR A 76 1.46 -8.88 8.48
C THR A 76 0.00 -8.66 8.86
N LEU A 77 -0.55 -7.49 8.55
CA LEU A 77 -1.97 -7.19 8.76
C LEU A 77 -2.86 -8.14 7.96
N PHE A 78 -2.51 -8.42 6.70
CA PHE A 78 -3.18 -9.42 5.88
C PHE A 78 -3.18 -10.79 6.55
N ALA A 79 -2.03 -11.27 7.04
CA ALA A 79 -1.93 -12.58 7.68
C ALA A 79 -2.74 -12.66 8.99
N VAL A 80 -2.71 -11.60 9.82
CA VAL A 80 -3.48 -11.52 11.06
C VAL A 80 -4.97 -11.51 10.76
N LEU A 81 -5.42 -10.63 9.87
CA LEU A 81 -6.83 -10.57 9.47
C LEU A 81 -7.27 -11.88 8.84
N GLY A 82 -6.49 -12.45 7.92
CA GLY A 82 -6.80 -13.74 7.26
C GLY A 82 -7.05 -14.84 8.27
N THR A 83 -6.22 -14.89 9.32
CA THR A 83 -6.39 -15.85 10.42
C THR A 83 -7.68 -15.60 11.21
N ILE A 84 -8.05 -14.35 11.46
CA ILE A 84 -9.33 -14.00 12.12
C ILE A 84 -10.53 -14.40 11.24
N PHE A 85 -10.42 -14.23 9.93
CA PHE A 85 -11.43 -14.65 8.95
C PHE A 85 -11.45 -16.17 8.70
N GLY A 86 -10.59 -16.94 9.39
CA GLY A 86 -10.58 -18.41 9.32
C GLY A 86 -9.71 -18.99 8.21
N GLU A 87 -8.96 -18.18 7.47
CA GLU A 87 -7.92 -18.71 6.59
C GLU A 87 -6.75 -19.25 7.41
N LYS A 88 -6.21 -20.40 7.00
CA LYS A 88 -4.99 -20.98 7.59
C LYS A 88 -3.72 -20.28 7.08
N THR A 89 -3.75 -18.97 6.91
CA THR A 89 -2.66 -18.19 6.32
C THR A 89 -1.40 -18.30 7.20
N LEU A 90 -1.53 -18.16 8.52
CA LEU A 90 -0.43 -18.30 9.50
C LEU A 90 0.11 -19.73 9.66
N ALA A 91 -0.70 -20.75 9.35
CA ALA A 91 -0.33 -22.15 9.51
C ALA A 91 0.30 -22.76 8.24
N ASP A 92 0.37 -21.99 7.15
CA ASP A 92 1.01 -22.42 5.92
C ASP A 92 2.54 -22.34 6.06
N ALA A 93 3.22 -23.49 5.94
CA ALA A 93 4.68 -23.59 6.01
C ALA A 93 5.39 -22.71 4.96
N GLY A 94 4.68 -22.28 3.90
CA GLY A 94 5.17 -21.36 2.89
C GLY A 94 5.02 -19.87 3.21
N ILE A 95 4.45 -19.48 4.36
CA ILE A 95 4.08 -18.08 4.61
C ILE A 95 5.28 -17.12 4.57
N ILE A 96 6.43 -17.52 5.09
CA ILE A 96 7.65 -16.69 5.09
C ILE A 96 8.05 -16.38 3.65
N ARG A 97 8.00 -17.38 2.76
CA ARG A 97 8.29 -17.18 1.32
C ARG A 97 7.23 -16.30 0.66
N LYS A 98 5.95 -16.49 1.01
CA LYS A 98 4.83 -15.67 0.51
C LYS A 98 4.88 -14.22 0.98
N ILE A 99 5.55 -13.91 2.09
CA ILE A 99 5.73 -12.55 2.60
C ILE A 99 7.05 -11.94 2.09
N ALA A 100 8.14 -12.68 2.19
CA ALA A 100 9.48 -12.21 1.86
C ALA A 100 9.65 -11.95 0.35
N LEU A 101 9.11 -12.80 -0.51
CA LEU A 101 9.21 -12.59 -1.96
C LEU A 101 8.53 -11.29 -2.39
N PRO A 102 7.24 -11.03 -2.08
CA PRO A 102 6.62 -9.76 -2.42
C PRO A 102 7.31 -8.56 -1.78
N ALA A 103 7.84 -8.68 -0.56
CA ALA A 103 8.60 -7.61 0.08
C ALA A 103 9.85 -7.23 -0.72
N VAL A 104 10.66 -8.22 -1.11
CA VAL A 104 11.86 -7.99 -1.92
C VAL A 104 11.51 -7.43 -3.29
N TYR A 105 10.50 -8.00 -3.97
CA TYR A 105 10.04 -7.48 -5.26
C TYR A 105 9.52 -6.05 -5.15
N ASN A 106 8.76 -5.73 -4.10
CA ASN A 106 8.22 -4.38 -3.93
C ASN A 106 9.34 -3.36 -3.70
N VAL A 107 10.37 -3.70 -2.93
CA VAL A 107 11.51 -2.79 -2.71
C VAL A 107 12.33 -2.59 -3.99
N LEU A 108 12.56 -3.66 -4.76
CA LEU A 108 13.27 -3.57 -6.04
C LEU A 108 12.49 -2.77 -7.10
N LEU A 109 11.16 -2.96 -7.16
CA LEU A 109 10.30 -2.30 -8.14
C LEU A 109 9.88 -0.88 -7.72
N ALA A 110 9.93 -0.56 -6.43
CA ALA A 110 9.55 0.75 -5.90
C ALA A 110 10.17 1.95 -6.62
N PRO A 111 11.49 2.04 -6.84
CA PRO A 111 12.06 3.22 -7.50
C PRO A 111 11.53 3.41 -8.92
N ALA A 112 11.28 2.32 -9.65
CA ALA A 112 10.68 2.37 -10.98
C ALA A 112 9.20 2.78 -10.92
N VAL A 113 8.39 2.09 -10.11
CA VAL A 113 6.94 2.30 -10.04
C VAL A 113 6.59 3.67 -9.47
N LEU A 114 7.29 4.10 -8.41
CA LEU A 114 7.05 5.41 -7.78
C LEU A 114 7.43 6.59 -8.69
N ARG A 115 8.29 6.35 -9.69
CA ARG A 115 8.63 7.35 -10.72
C ARG A 115 7.70 7.31 -11.92
N VAL A 116 7.35 6.11 -12.40
CA VAL A 116 6.54 5.92 -13.62
C VAL A 116 5.07 6.24 -13.39
N VAL A 117 4.46 5.80 -12.27
CA VAL A 117 3.03 5.99 -12.02
C VAL A 117 2.58 7.46 -12.06
N PRO A 118 3.22 8.41 -11.33
CA PRO A 118 2.82 9.81 -11.42
C PRO A 118 3.11 10.42 -12.79
N MET A 119 4.16 9.95 -13.48
CA MET A 119 4.50 10.42 -14.83
C MET A 119 3.45 10.02 -15.87
N VAL A 120 2.99 8.77 -15.83
CA VAL A 120 1.98 8.24 -16.77
C VAL A 120 0.60 8.83 -16.51
N LEU A 121 0.24 9.04 -15.24
CA LEU A 121 -1.05 9.60 -14.87
C LEU A 121 -1.12 11.13 -15.04
N GLY A 122 -0.03 11.79 -15.41
CA GLY A 122 0.01 13.24 -15.58
C GLY A 122 -0.32 14.01 -14.29
N ILE A 123 -0.17 13.38 -13.12
CA ILE A 123 -0.57 13.97 -11.84
C ILE A 123 0.51 14.96 -11.41
N SER A 124 0.28 16.23 -11.70
CA SER A 124 0.98 17.33 -11.04
C SER A 124 0.52 17.38 -9.58
N ARG A 125 1.48 17.30 -8.64
CA ARG A 125 1.25 17.30 -7.19
C ARG A 125 0.23 18.39 -6.80
N TYR A 126 -0.98 18.00 -6.39
CA TYR A 126 -1.97 18.95 -5.89
C TYR A 126 -1.58 19.29 -4.46
N ARG A 127 -0.95 20.45 -4.27
CA ARG A 127 -0.61 20.98 -2.95
C ARG A 127 -1.92 21.39 -2.28
N ASP A 128 -2.39 20.60 -1.32
CA ASP A 128 -3.54 20.95 -0.49
C ASP A 128 -3.24 22.23 0.31
N SER A 129 -3.57 23.38 -0.25
CA SER A 129 -3.63 24.67 0.44
C SER A 129 -4.97 24.91 1.15
N ALA A 130 -5.81 23.88 1.31
CA ALA A 130 -7.23 24.04 1.68
C ALA A 130 -7.57 23.79 3.16
N PHE A 131 -6.67 23.27 4.00
CA PHE A 131 -6.94 23.08 5.44
C PHE A 131 -5.94 23.85 6.31
N ARG A 132 -5.97 25.17 6.18
CA ARG A 132 -5.67 26.08 7.30
C ARG A 132 -7.01 26.58 7.84
N LEU A 133 -7.47 25.99 8.92
CA LEU A 133 -8.49 26.54 9.81
C LEU A 133 -7.83 26.79 11.16
#